data_AF-A0A0N1AG69-F1
#
_entry.id   AF-A0A0N1AG69-F1
#
_cell.length_a   1.000
_cell.length_b   1.000
_cell.length_c   1.000
_cell.angle_alpha   90.00
_cell.angle_beta   90.00
_cell.angle_gamma   90.00
#
_symmetry.space_group_name_H-M   'P 1'
#
loop_
_entity.id
_entity.type
_entity.pdbx_description
1 polymer ?
#
loop_
_entity_poly.entity_id
_entity_poly.type
_entity_poly.pdbx_seq_one_letter_code
_entity_poly.pdbx_strand_id
1 'polypeptide(L)'
;MMDLLWQVHDAVVQMLSHGLLEASWWQVLLYTLVTTHITISAVTIFLHRAQAHRALDLHAIPSHFFRFWLWIGTGMITKEFVAVHRKHHAKCETEEDPHSPQVKGLKALLLTGVELYRKEAENKETLVKYGHNTPDDWVERNVYSRYTWQGVGLMLILNLTLFGAVGAVVWAVQMAWIPVMATGIINGIGHYWGYRNFEAPDASTNVSPWGILIGGEELHNNHHTYPTSAKFSIKPYEFDVGWMYIRGMEKLGLARVKKVPPKLALGDVRLVADGKTLEAVIANRYEVMARYAQEMKAAVGAELVRLKAQGAENSTRFRNLRVAKTWLHRDDDKIPQGVKPTLQQAMGESPQLAKLVAMREELRALWTRTGVSADQLVADLQAWCRKAEESGIAALQEFSFKLRAATA
;
A
#
# COMPACT_ATOMS: atom_id res chain seq x y z
N MET A 1 21.90 19.86 57.35
CA MET A 1 21.50 20.59 56.11
C MET A 1 22.38 20.18 54.94
N MET A 2 23.71 20.20 55.07
CA MET A 2 24.64 19.75 54.01
C MET A 2 24.44 18.27 53.62
N ASP A 3 24.28 17.37 54.60
CA ASP A 3 24.09 15.92 54.32
C ASP A 3 22.76 15.61 53.61
N LEU A 4 21.69 16.35 53.95
CA LEU A 4 20.41 16.22 53.27
C LEU A 4 20.51 16.68 51.80
N LEU A 5 21.28 17.75 51.54
CA LEU A 5 21.51 18.24 50.18
C LEU A 5 22.31 17.23 49.35
N TRP A 6 23.34 16.60 49.92
CA TRP A 6 24.11 15.55 49.24
C TRP A 6 23.30 14.28 48.98
N GLN A 7 22.48 13.84 49.94
CA GLN A 7 21.59 12.69 49.74
C GLN A 7 20.56 12.95 48.63
N VAL A 8 19.96 14.15 48.60
CA VAL A 8 19.05 14.55 47.52
C VAL A 8 19.79 14.64 46.19
N HIS A 9 20.99 15.21 46.16
CA HIS A 9 21.83 15.26 44.97
C HIS A 9 22.12 13.86 44.43
N ASP A 10 22.61 12.94 45.27
CA ASP A 10 23.01 11.60 44.85
C ASP A 10 21.81 10.77 44.38
N ALA A 11 20.66 10.90 45.06
CA ALA A 11 19.41 10.29 44.62
C ALA A 11 18.96 10.82 43.25
N VAL A 12 19.09 12.13 43.02
CA VAL A 12 18.78 12.74 41.71
C VAL A 12 19.76 12.25 40.64
N VAL A 13 21.06 12.20 40.93
CA VAL A 13 22.08 11.70 39.97
C VAL A 13 21.85 10.23 39.64
N GLN A 14 21.54 9.39 40.64
CA GLN A 14 21.23 7.98 40.43
C GLN A 14 19.96 7.81 39.58
N MET A 15 18.89 8.53 39.90
CA MET A 15 17.64 8.51 39.13
C MET A 15 17.85 9.00 37.69
N LEU A 16 18.62 10.06 37.48
CA LEU A 16 18.94 10.56 36.14
C LEU A 16 19.85 9.60 35.35
N SER A 17 20.65 8.78 36.03
CA SER A 17 21.56 7.85 35.38
C SER A 17 20.87 6.53 35.00
N HIS A 18 20.04 5.97 35.90
CA HIS A 18 19.48 4.62 35.76
C HIS A 18 17.95 4.57 35.59
N GLY A 19 17.26 5.67 35.89
CA GLY A 19 15.81 5.73 35.93
C GLY A 19 15.21 4.95 37.09
N LEU A 20 13.88 5.00 37.20
CA LEU A 20 13.13 4.31 38.26
C LEU A 20 13.12 2.79 38.10
N LEU A 21 13.30 2.26 36.87
CA LEU A 21 13.20 0.83 36.62
C LEU A 21 14.53 0.08 36.76
N GLU A 22 15.66 0.81 36.80
CA GLU A 22 17.02 0.24 36.74
C GLU A 22 17.15 -0.86 35.66
N ALA A 23 16.50 -0.61 34.51
CA ALA A 23 16.28 -1.63 33.50
C ALA A 23 17.59 -2.06 32.83
N SER A 24 17.72 -3.35 32.56
CA SER A 24 18.82 -3.88 31.75
C SER A 24 18.70 -3.44 30.28
N TRP A 25 19.80 -3.47 29.54
CA TRP A 25 19.83 -3.04 28.14
C TRP A 25 18.77 -3.75 27.26
N TRP A 26 18.48 -5.03 27.51
CA TRP A 26 17.52 -5.79 26.71
C TRP A 26 16.08 -5.42 27.03
N GLN A 27 15.80 -5.01 28.28
CA GLN A 27 14.49 -4.50 28.68
C GLN A 27 14.22 -3.14 28.02
N VAL A 28 15.23 -2.26 27.98
CA VAL A 28 15.16 -0.97 27.27
C VAL A 28 14.94 -1.19 25.78
N LEU A 29 15.67 -2.13 25.17
CA LEU A 29 15.49 -2.49 23.75
C LEU A 29 14.07 -3.01 23.49
N LEU A 30 13.59 -3.95 24.30
CA LEU A 30 12.25 -4.51 24.16
C LEU A 30 11.16 -3.45 24.31
N TYR A 31 11.28 -2.57 25.32
CA TYR A 31 10.38 -1.43 25.49
C TYR A 31 10.38 -0.52 24.25
N THR A 32 11.56 -0.21 23.73
CA THR A 32 11.71 0.63 22.53
C THR A 32 10.99 -0.01 21.34
N LEU A 33 11.22 -1.30 21.08
CA LEU A 33 10.59 -2.02 19.97
C LEU A 33 9.07 -2.13 20.14
N VAL A 34 8.58 -2.39 21.35
CA VAL A 34 7.14 -2.47 21.63
C VAL A 34 6.48 -1.11 21.42
N THR A 35 7.05 -0.04 21.96
CA THR A 35 6.45 1.29 21.86
C THR A 35 6.48 1.83 20.43
N THR A 36 7.56 1.63 19.67
CA THR A 36 7.58 1.98 18.25
C THR A 36 6.60 1.13 17.42
N HIS A 37 6.42 -0.14 17.79
CA HIS A 37 5.42 -1.03 17.18
C HIS A 37 3.98 -0.57 17.45
N ILE A 38 3.68 -0.09 18.65
CA ILE A 38 2.38 0.53 18.95
C ILE A 38 2.20 1.79 18.10
N THR A 39 3.24 2.62 17.94
CA THR A 39 3.18 3.82 17.10
C THR A 39 2.86 3.50 15.65
N ILE A 40 3.57 2.54 15.02
CA ILE A 40 3.26 2.17 13.64
C ILE A 40 1.88 1.51 13.52
N SER A 41 1.46 0.73 14.52
CA SER A 41 0.11 0.15 14.58
C SER A 41 -0.98 1.22 14.69
N ALA A 42 -0.72 2.30 15.41
CA ALA A 42 -1.63 3.44 15.50
C ALA A 42 -1.70 4.21 14.17
N VAL A 43 -0.57 4.41 13.48
CA VAL A 43 -0.55 5.02 12.15
C VAL A 43 -1.32 4.15 11.14
N THR A 44 -1.02 2.85 11.05
CA THR A 44 -1.65 1.97 10.06
C THR A 44 -3.16 1.79 10.30
N ILE A 45 -3.56 1.48 11.53
CA ILE A 45 -4.95 1.11 11.82
C ILE A 45 -5.83 2.37 11.92
N PHE A 46 -5.40 3.35 12.71
CA PHE A 46 -6.22 4.53 13.00
C PHE A 46 -6.06 5.61 11.93
N LEU A 47 -4.86 6.15 11.72
CA LEU A 47 -4.70 7.28 10.80
C LEU A 47 -4.93 6.86 9.34
N HIS A 48 -4.33 5.75 8.92
CA HIS A 48 -4.32 5.33 7.53
C HIS A 48 -5.62 4.61 7.13
N ARG A 49 -5.89 3.41 7.68
CA ARG A 49 -7.04 2.59 7.26
C ARG A 49 -8.38 3.19 7.72
N ALA A 50 -8.49 3.61 8.99
CA ALA A 50 -9.76 4.12 9.52
C ALA A 50 -10.04 5.58 9.11
N GLN A 51 -9.12 6.52 9.37
CA GLN A 51 -9.39 7.95 9.18
C GLN A 51 -9.20 8.42 7.73
N ALA A 52 -8.09 8.05 7.07
CA ALA A 52 -7.84 8.47 5.70
C ALA A 52 -8.75 7.74 4.71
N HIS A 53 -8.81 6.41 4.79
CA HIS A 53 -9.48 5.56 3.79
C HIS A 53 -10.87 5.03 4.14
N ARG A 54 -11.32 5.20 5.39
CA ARG A 54 -12.63 4.73 5.85
C ARG A 54 -12.85 3.24 5.61
N ALA A 55 -11.79 2.45 5.72
CA ALA A 55 -11.83 1.02 5.44
C ALA A 55 -12.49 0.20 6.56
N LEU A 56 -12.52 0.76 7.78
CA LEU A 56 -13.14 0.19 8.96
C LEU A 56 -13.71 1.30 9.86
N ASP A 57 -14.65 0.94 10.72
CA ASP A 57 -15.01 1.73 11.89
C ASP A 57 -14.33 1.14 13.14
N LEU A 58 -13.86 2.02 14.02
CA LEU A 58 -13.31 1.65 15.32
C LEU A 58 -14.27 2.05 16.42
N HIS A 59 -14.40 1.20 17.43
CA HIS A 59 -15.07 1.56 18.68
C HIS A 59 -14.34 2.73 19.37
N ALA A 60 -15.05 3.48 20.21
CA ALA A 60 -14.52 4.67 20.87
C ALA A 60 -13.25 4.38 21.70
N ILE A 61 -13.17 3.20 22.32
CA ILE A 61 -12.03 2.76 23.15
C ILE A 61 -10.72 2.69 22.32
N PRO A 62 -10.57 1.80 21.33
CA PRO A 62 -9.35 1.76 20.53
C PRO A 62 -9.13 3.05 19.75
N SER A 63 -10.19 3.71 19.28
CA SER A 63 -10.08 5.01 18.60
C SER A 63 -9.42 6.07 19.48
N HIS A 64 -9.83 6.19 20.75
CA HIS A 64 -9.24 7.15 21.68
C HIS A 64 -7.83 6.75 22.10
N PHE A 65 -7.58 5.45 22.35
CA PHE A 65 -6.25 4.93 22.63
C PHE A 65 -5.24 5.33 21.55
N PHE A 66 -5.57 5.11 20.27
CA PHE A 66 -4.68 5.46 19.17
C PHE A 66 -4.46 6.98 19.05
N ARG A 67 -5.51 7.79 19.24
CA ARG A 67 -5.38 9.27 19.23
C ARG A 67 -4.44 9.75 20.32
N PHE A 68 -4.64 9.28 21.55
CA PHE A 68 -3.77 9.59 22.68
C PHE A 68 -2.33 9.15 22.43
N TRP A 69 -2.13 7.91 21.97
CA TRP A 69 -0.80 7.36 21.69
C TRP A 69 -0.05 8.16 20.62
N LEU A 70 -0.73 8.54 19.55
CA LEU A 70 -0.14 9.36 18.49
C LEU A 70 0.19 10.77 18.99
N TRP A 71 -0.68 11.37 19.80
CA TRP A 71 -0.40 12.67 20.40
C TRP A 71 0.87 12.65 21.27
N ILE A 72 0.99 11.68 22.19
CA ILE A 72 2.15 11.59 23.08
C ILE A 72 3.41 11.09 22.36
N GLY A 73 3.27 10.17 21.41
CA GLY A 73 4.38 9.49 20.75
C GLY A 73 4.91 10.18 19.48
N THR A 74 4.12 11.04 18.83
CA THR A 74 4.52 11.71 17.58
C THR A 74 4.08 13.17 17.47
N GLY A 75 3.10 13.61 18.27
CA GLY A 75 2.49 14.94 18.16
C GLY A 75 1.68 15.15 16.88
N MET A 76 1.38 14.08 16.13
CA MET A 76 0.65 14.16 14.87
C MET A 76 -0.82 14.52 15.08
N ILE A 77 -1.32 15.44 14.27
CA ILE A 77 -2.73 15.82 14.23
C ILE A 77 -3.46 14.97 13.17
N THR A 78 -4.60 14.40 13.56
CA THR A 78 -5.36 13.47 12.69
C THR A 78 -5.74 14.12 11.36
N LYS A 79 -6.24 15.37 11.42
CA LYS A 79 -6.68 16.12 10.24
C LYS A 79 -5.57 16.38 9.24
N GLU A 80 -4.38 16.73 9.74
CA GLU A 80 -3.20 17.01 8.91
C GLU A 80 -2.77 15.75 8.17
N PHE A 81 -2.60 14.63 8.89
CA PHE A 81 -2.20 13.37 8.26
C PHE A 81 -3.20 12.94 7.19
N VAL A 82 -4.50 12.96 7.51
CA VAL A 82 -5.56 12.57 6.58
C VAL A 82 -5.56 13.45 5.33
N ALA A 83 -5.38 14.77 5.49
CA ALA A 83 -5.36 15.68 4.37
C ALA A 83 -4.15 15.45 3.45
N VAL A 84 -2.95 15.35 4.03
CA VAL A 84 -1.70 15.10 3.29
C VAL A 84 -1.76 13.75 2.58
N HIS A 85 -2.22 12.70 3.26
CA HIS A 85 -2.30 11.35 2.67
C HIS A 85 -3.32 11.25 1.54
N ARG A 86 -4.50 11.86 1.72
CA ARG A 86 -5.52 11.90 0.65
C ARG A 86 -5.06 12.74 -0.54
N LYS A 87 -4.32 13.84 -0.31
CA LYS A 87 -3.70 14.61 -1.39
C LYS A 87 -2.69 13.75 -2.15
N HIS A 88 -1.84 13.00 -1.45
CA HIS A 88 -0.92 12.06 -2.07
C HIS A 88 -1.64 11.07 -2.99
N HIS A 89 -2.71 10.40 -2.53
CA HIS A 89 -3.50 9.52 -3.41
C HIS A 89 -4.13 10.25 -4.60
N ALA A 90 -4.64 11.48 -4.40
CA ALA A 90 -5.30 12.24 -5.44
C ALA A 90 -4.34 12.82 -6.49
N LYS A 91 -3.08 13.05 -6.11
CA LYS A 91 -2.04 13.72 -6.91
C LYS A 91 -0.81 12.85 -7.10
N CYS A 92 -0.96 11.54 -6.94
CA CYS A 92 0.13 10.59 -6.86
C CYS A 92 1.07 10.72 -8.07
N GLU A 93 2.38 10.82 -7.80
CA GLU A 93 3.42 10.99 -8.81
C GLU A 93 3.32 12.24 -9.68
N THR A 94 2.65 13.28 -9.19
CA THR A 94 2.68 14.61 -9.80
C THR A 94 3.47 15.59 -8.93
N GLU A 95 3.80 16.76 -9.46
CA GLU A 95 4.43 17.85 -8.71
C GLU A 95 3.63 18.28 -7.47
N GLU A 96 2.32 18.06 -7.48
CA GLU A 96 1.42 18.36 -6.37
C GLU A 96 1.44 17.29 -5.26
N ASP A 97 2.06 16.12 -5.50
CA ASP A 97 2.23 15.09 -4.48
C ASP A 97 3.19 15.59 -3.38
N PRO A 98 2.76 15.66 -2.11
CA PRO A 98 3.61 16.13 -1.03
C PRO A 98 4.89 15.30 -0.85
N HIS A 99 4.85 14.00 -1.20
CA HIS A 99 5.96 13.08 -0.98
C HIS A 99 6.12 12.05 -2.11
N SER A 100 5.96 12.46 -3.38
CA SER A 100 6.33 11.60 -4.52
C SER A 100 7.85 11.42 -4.59
N PRO A 101 8.38 10.18 -4.52
CA PRO A 101 9.79 9.93 -4.81
C PRO A 101 10.12 10.01 -6.29
N GLN A 102 9.14 9.87 -7.19
CA GLN A 102 9.37 9.98 -8.63
C GLN A 102 9.69 11.42 -9.04
N VAL A 103 9.07 12.39 -8.35
CA VAL A 103 9.30 13.82 -8.57
C VAL A 103 10.44 14.35 -7.70
N LYS A 104 10.42 14.06 -6.39
CA LYS A 104 11.34 14.68 -5.42
C LYS A 104 12.63 13.89 -5.22
N GLY A 105 12.64 12.61 -5.58
CA GLY A 105 13.74 11.69 -5.37
C GLY A 105 13.75 11.08 -3.97
N LEU A 106 14.20 9.82 -3.88
CA LEU A 106 14.30 9.05 -2.63
C LEU A 106 15.12 9.76 -1.54
N LYS A 107 16.22 10.40 -1.92
CA LYS A 107 17.10 11.10 -0.97
C LYS A 107 16.39 12.27 -0.29
N ALA A 108 15.54 13.01 -1.02
CA ALA A 108 14.76 14.09 -0.44
C ALA A 108 13.73 13.56 0.55
N LEU A 109 12.99 12.50 0.21
CA LEU A 109 12.03 11.90 1.14
C LEU A 109 12.69 11.39 2.43
N LEU A 110 13.88 10.78 2.33
CA LEU A 110 14.58 10.26 3.50
C LEU A 110 15.15 11.36 4.40
N LEU A 111 15.70 12.43 3.81
CA LEU A 111 16.42 13.47 4.56
C LEU A 111 15.57 14.68 4.93
N THR A 112 14.57 15.02 4.11
CA THR A 112 13.73 16.22 4.27
C THR A 112 12.22 15.92 4.22
N GLY A 113 11.86 14.63 4.35
CA GLY A 113 10.47 14.18 4.29
C GLY A 113 9.57 14.81 5.37
N VAL A 114 10.10 15.10 6.55
CA VAL A 114 9.36 15.76 7.64
C VAL A 114 9.03 17.21 7.28
N GLU A 115 9.97 17.92 6.67
CA GLU A 115 9.78 19.31 6.21
C GLU A 115 8.77 19.36 5.07
N LEU A 116 8.85 18.42 4.13
CA LEU A 116 7.87 18.27 3.05
C LEU A 116 6.46 18.02 3.60
N TYR A 117 6.34 17.09 4.57
CA TYR A 117 5.08 16.83 5.25
C TYR A 117 4.57 18.08 5.98
N ARG A 118 5.41 18.74 6.78
CA ARG A 118 5.02 19.92 7.59
C ARG A 118 4.53 21.06 6.69
N LYS A 119 5.24 21.32 5.60
CA LYS A 119 4.85 22.34 4.61
C LYS A 119 3.44 22.08 4.07
N GLU A 120 3.11 20.83 3.77
CA GLU A 120 1.77 20.49 3.28
C GLU A 120 0.71 20.45 4.39
N ALA A 121 1.08 20.01 5.60
CA ALA A 121 0.19 20.01 6.76
C ALA A 121 -0.27 21.43 7.16
N GLU A 122 0.58 22.44 6.96
CA GLU A 122 0.26 23.85 7.19
C GLU A 122 -0.57 24.49 6.05
N ASN A 123 -0.76 23.78 4.92
CA ASN A 123 -1.51 24.29 3.78
C ASN A 123 -3.03 24.23 4.04
N LYS A 124 -3.61 25.41 4.29
CA LYS A 124 -5.06 25.57 4.56
C LYS A 124 -5.96 25.01 3.46
N GLU A 125 -5.58 25.17 2.18
CA GLU A 125 -6.38 24.65 1.07
C GLU A 125 -6.44 23.12 1.13
N THR A 126 -5.31 22.47 1.37
CA THR A 126 -5.21 21.02 1.52
C THR A 126 -6.02 20.53 2.72
N LEU A 127 -5.92 21.21 3.87
CA LEU A 127 -6.69 20.85 5.05
C LEU A 127 -8.20 20.96 4.85
N VAL A 128 -8.67 21.99 4.13
CA VAL A 128 -10.10 22.17 3.81
C VAL A 128 -10.56 21.12 2.81
N LYS A 129 -9.80 20.90 1.73
CA LYS A 129 -10.19 20.00 0.63
C LYS A 129 -10.15 18.53 1.05
N TYR A 130 -9.08 18.11 1.73
CA TYR A 130 -8.80 16.70 1.99
C TYR A 130 -8.97 16.28 3.46
N GLY A 131 -8.97 17.20 4.41
CA GLY A 131 -9.00 16.90 5.86
C GLY A 131 -10.39 16.65 6.47
N HIS A 132 -11.45 16.57 5.66
CA HIS A 132 -12.83 16.43 6.12
C HIS A 132 -13.12 15.07 6.79
N ASN A 133 -14.16 15.03 7.63
CA ASN A 133 -14.64 13.86 8.40
C ASN A 133 -13.64 13.30 9.44
N THR A 134 -12.68 14.09 9.88
CA THR A 134 -11.76 13.74 10.98
C THR A 134 -12.35 14.14 12.33
N PRO A 135 -11.87 13.58 13.46
CA PRO A 135 -12.32 13.99 14.78
C PRO A 135 -12.14 15.51 14.96
N ASP A 136 -13.17 16.16 15.50
CA ASP A 136 -13.17 17.59 15.87
C ASP A 136 -13.86 17.80 17.23
N ASP A 137 -13.82 16.77 18.07
CA ASP A 137 -14.38 16.82 19.42
C ASP A 137 -13.56 17.74 20.35
N TRP A 138 -14.04 17.90 21.58
CA TRP A 138 -13.40 18.78 22.56
C TRP A 138 -11.93 18.38 22.81
N VAL A 139 -11.63 17.08 22.90
CA VAL A 139 -10.28 16.59 23.18
C VAL A 139 -9.35 16.87 22.00
N GLU A 140 -9.81 16.65 20.76
CA GLU A 140 -8.99 16.96 19.58
C GLU A 140 -8.61 18.44 19.56
N ARG A 141 -9.57 19.35 19.81
CA ARG A 141 -9.36 20.79 19.70
C ARG A 141 -8.57 21.39 20.86
N ASN A 142 -8.84 20.94 22.08
CA ASN A 142 -8.31 21.59 23.29
C ASN A 142 -7.11 20.87 23.88
N VAL A 143 -6.86 19.62 23.49
CA VAL A 143 -5.71 18.84 23.96
C VAL A 143 -4.79 18.51 22.79
N TYR A 144 -5.23 17.63 21.88
CA TYR A 144 -4.31 17.02 20.92
C TYR A 144 -3.78 18.00 19.88
N SER A 145 -4.62 18.87 19.32
CA SER A 145 -4.20 19.87 18.33
C SER A 145 -3.52 21.08 18.97
N ARG A 146 -3.85 21.41 20.22
CA ARG A 146 -3.34 22.60 20.91
C ARG A 146 -1.97 22.37 21.54
N TYR A 147 -1.72 21.16 22.02
CA TYR A 147 -0.56 20.83 22.83
C TYR A 147 0.30 19.71 22.22
N THR A 148 0.54 19.75 20.90
CA THR A 148 1.26 18.70 20.15
C THR A 148 2.66 18.45 20.69
N TRP A 149 3.45 19.50 20.90
CA TRP A 149 4.83 19.37 21.40
C TRP A 149 4.87 18.97 22.88
N GLN A 150 3.86 19.31 23.68
CA GLN A 150 3.78 18.88 25.07
C GLN A 150 3.52 17.38 25.19
N GLY A 151 2.75 16.78 24.27
CA GLY A 151 2.60 15.32 24.20
C GLY A 151 3.95 14.64 23.98
N VAL A 152 4.69 15.13 22.98
CA VAL A 152 6.05 14.65 22.67
C VAL A 152 7.02 14.87 23.85
N GLY A 153 6.93 16.03 24.51
CA GLY A 153 7.72 16.35 25.70
C GLY A 153 7.37 15.46 26.90
N LEU A 154 6.09 15.09 27.06
CA LEU A 154 5.66 14.15 28.08
C LEU A 154 6.27 12.76 27.85
N MET A 155 6.34 12.28 26.60
CA MET A 155 7.05 11.02 26.29
C MET A 155 8.53 11.09 26.67
N LEU A 156 9.21 12.22 26.43
CA LEU A 156 10.60 12.41 26.82
C LEU A 156 10.75 12.32 28.35
N ILE A 157 9.91 13.04 29.08
CA ILE A 157 9.91 13.02 30.55
C ILE A 157 9.68 11.60 31.06
N LEU A 158 8.70 10.88 30.49
CA LEU A 158 8.42 9.49 30.88
C LEU A 158 9.63 8.57 30.63
N ASN A 159 10.23 8.62 29.44
CA ASN A 159 11.38 7.78 29.13
C ASN A 159 12.60 8.10 30.02
N LEU A 160 12.89 9.39 30.25
CA LEU A 160 13.94 9.82 31.18
C LEU A 160 13.65 9.39 32.62
N THR A 161 12.41 9.47 33.06
CA THR A 161 12.01 9.03 34.40
C THR A 161 12.17 7.52 34.55
N LEU A 162 11.76 6.74 33.55
CA LEU A 162 11.79 5.28 33.61
C LEU A 162 13.21 4.70 33.48
N PHE A 163 14.04 5.28 32.61
CA PHE A 163 15.31 4.69 32.19
C PHE A 163 16.54 5.59 32.44
N GLY A 164 16.36 6.79 32.98
CA GLY A 164 17.46 7.75 33.13
C GLY A 164 17.96 8.25 31.78
N ALA A 165 19.25 8.49 31.66
CA ALA A 165 19.87 9.12 30.48
C ALA A 165 19.64 8.31 29.19
N VAL A 166 19.61 6.97 29.25
CA VAL A 166 19.33 6.14 28.06
C VAL A 166 17.89 6.34 27.56
N GLY A 167 16.98 6.82 28.41
CA GLY A 167 15.64 7.24 28.02
C GLY A 167 15.59 8.31 26.93
N ALA A 168 16.61 9.19 26.85
CA ALA A 168 16.72 10.16 25.75
C ALA A 168 16.96 9.47 24.40
N VAL A 169 17.74 8.39 24.38
CA VAL A 169 17.98 7.58 23.17
C VAL A 169 16.71 6.86 22.75
N VAL A 170 15.98 6.26 23.71
CA VAL A 170 14.68 5.63 23.46
C VAL A 170 13.72 6.63 22.82
N TRP A 171 13.61 7.83 23.41
CA TRP A 171 12.77 8.89 22.87
C TRP A 171 13.21 9.31 21.46
N ALA A 172 14.51 9.48 21.21
CA ALA A 172 15.02 9.84 19.89
C ALA A 172 14.68 8.78 18.83
N VAL A 173 14.78 7.50 19.17
CA VAL A 173 14.35 6.40 18.29
C VAL A 173 12.85 6.47 18.01
N GLN A 174 12.02 6.73 19.02
CA GLN A 174 10.57 6.90 18.84
C GLN A 174 10.23 8.06 17.89
N MET A 175 10.92 9.20 18.02
CA MET A 175 10.72 10.37 17.15
C MET A 175 11.16 10.12 15.71
N ALA A 176 12.26 9.37 15.52
CA ALA A 176 12.79 9.04 14.20
C ALA A 176 12.00 7.94 13.48
N TRP A 177 11.25 7.11 14.22
CA TRP A 177 10.64 5.90 13.69
C TRP A 177 9.68 6.15 12.52
N ILE A 178 8.68 7.00 12.72
CA ILE A 178 7.68 7.29 11.67
C ILE A 178 8.30 8.03 10.46
N PRO A 179 9.10 9.10 10.62
CA PRO A 179 9.80 9.72 9.50
C PRO A 179 10.59 8.74 8.63
N VAL A 180 11.37 7.85 9.25
CA VAL A 180 12.20 6.89 8.52
C VAL A 180 11.35 5.79 7.89
N MET A 181 10.47 5.16 8.67
CA MET A 181 9.69 4.01 8.20
C MET A 181 8.57 4.41 7.23
N ALA A 182 7.79 5.45 7.54
CA ALA A 182 6.68 5.89 6.71
C ALA A 182 7.13 6.74 5.52
N THR A 183 7.85 7.83 5.75
CA THR A 183 8.22 8.73 4.65
C THR A 183 9.38 8.19 3.82
N GLY A 184 10.42 7.66 4.48
CA GLY A 184 11.60 7.12 3.81
C GLY A 184 11.34 5.78 3.11
N ILE A 185 10.84 4.78 3.85
CA ILE A 185 10.69 3.41 3.34
C ILE A 185 9.35 3.21 2.64
N ILE A 186 8.21 3.40 3.31
CA ILE A 186 6.89 3.11 2.73
C ILE A 186 6.61 4.03 1.54
N ASN A 187 6.61 5.35 1.73
CA ASN A 187 6.32 6.30 0.64
C ASN A 187 7.49 6.40 -0.34
N GLY A 188 8.74 6.32 0.13
CA GLY A 188 9.90 6.37 -0.76
C GLY A 188 10.10 5.10 -1.55
N ILE A 189 10.52 4.01 -0.90
CA ILE A 189 10.80 2.74 -1.59
C ILE A 189 9.52 2.15 -2.18
N GLY A 190 8.39 2.20 -1.46
CA GLY A 190 7.11 1.69 -1.94
C GLY A 190 6.66 2.33 -3.25
N HIS A 191 7.05 3.56 -3.58
CA HIS A 191 6.75 4.18 -4.88
C HIS A 191 7.90 4.13 -5.89
N TYR A 192 9.02 3.48 -5.56
CA TYR A 192 10.21 3.49 -6.41
C TYR A 192 10.66 2.08 -6.82
N TRP A 193 10.58 1.10 -5.91
CA TRP A 193 11.13 -0.23 -6.15
C TRP A 193 10.41 -1.32 -5.36
N GLY A 194 10.03 -2.37 -6.07
CA GLY A 194 9.40 -3.55 -5.50
C GLY A 194 8.69 -4.38 -6.55
N TYR A 195 7.87 -5.34 -6.11
CA TYR A 195 7.01 -6.11 -6.99
C TYR A 195 5.61 -5.48 -7.08
N ARG A 196 4.83 -5.85 -8.10
CA ARG A 196 3.45 -5.38 -8.27
C ARG A 196 2.54 -6.56 -8.52
N ASN A 197 1.43 -6.61 -7.78
CA ASN A 197 0.34 -7.55 -8.05
C ASN A 197 -0.61 -7.00 -9.12
N PHE A 198 -0.74 -5.67 -9.22
CA PHE A 198 -1.71 -5.00 -10.09
C PHE A 198 -1.10 -3.81 -10.85
N GLU A 199 -1.69 -3.53 -12.01
CA GLU A 199 -1.41 -2.34 -12.81
C GLU A 199 -2.22 -1.14 -12.31
N ALA A 200 -1.90 -0.66 -11.10
CA ALA A 200 -2.36 0.66 -10.66
C ALA A 200 -1.76 1.76 -11.57
N PRO A 201 -2.44 2.89 -11.77
CA PRO A 201 -1.93 3.96 -12.65
C PRO A 201 -0.65 4.63 -12.11
N ASP A 202 -0.40 4.58 -10.81
CA ASP A 202 0.78 5.15 -10.14
C ASP A 202 1.99 4.20 -10.11
N ALA A 203 3.10 4.66 -9.50
CA ALA A 203 4.35 3.92 -9.37
C ALA A 203 4.43 3.01 -8.11
N SER A 204 3.34 2.83 -7.37
CA SER A 204 3.32 2.02 -6.14
C SER A 204 3.77 0.56 -6.34
N THR A 205 4.51 0.02 -5.40
CA THR A 205 5.09 -1.32 -5.40
C THR A 205 4.98 -1.90 -4.01
N ASN A 206 4.89 -3.22 -3.94
CA ASN A 206 5.02 -3.94 -2.70
C ASN A 206 6.51 -4.20 -2.43
N VAL A 207 6.96 -3.97 -1.20
CA VAL A 207 8.34 -4.27 -0.77
C VAL A 207 8.36 -5.62 -0.04
N SER A 208 9.41 -6.43 -0.29
CA SER A 208 9.61 -7.79 0.28
C SER A 208 9.36 -7.79 1.80
N PRO A 209 8.67 -8.80 2.36
CA PRO A 209 7.83 -8.58 3.53
C PRO A 209 8.65 -8.30 4.80
N TRP A 210 8.55 -7.07 5.28
CA TRP A 210 9.00 -6.66 6.61
C TRP A 210 7.83 -6.54 7.59
N GLY A 211 6.65 -7.08 7.26
CA GLY A 211 5.34 -6.68 7.79
C GLY A 211 5.14 -6.63 9.29
N ILE A 212 6.08 -7.15 10.09
CA ILE A 212 6.14 -6.90 11.53
C ILE A 212 6.60 -5.45 11.83
N LEU A 213 7.65 -4.96 11.16
CA LEU A 213 8.28 -3.66 11.46
C LEU A 213 7.44 -2.46 10.99
N ILE A 214 6.69 -2.61 9.90
CA ILE A 214 5.99 -1.50 9.27
C ILE A 214 4.47 -1.71 9.12
N GLY A 215 3.87 -2.62 9.89
CA GLY A 215 2.41 -2.66 10.04
C GLY A 215 1.64 -3.28 8.85
N GLY A 216 2.32 -3.83 7.84
CA GLY A 216 1.72 -4.26 6.57
C GLY A 216 1.69 -3.16 5.49
N GLU A 217 2.15 -1.95 5.82
CA GLU A 217 2.19 -0.79 4.92
C GLU A 217 3.15 -0.96 3.73
N GLU A 218 4.05 -1.95 3.78
CA GLU A 218 4.91 -2.32 2.64
C GLU A 218 4.15 -2.84 1.44
N LEU A 219 2.89 -3.25 1.62
CA LEU A 219 2.02 -3.78 0.58
C LEU A 219 1.34 -2.63 -0.20
N HIS A 220 2.18 -1.69 -0.64
CA HIS A 220 1.75 -0.38 -1.12
C HIS A 220 1.04 -0.46 -2.48
N ASN A 221 1.47 -1.34 -3.39
CA ASN A 221 0.76 -1.57 -4.65
C ASN A 221 -0.65 -2.13 -4.43
N ASN A 222 -0.80 -3.03 -3.46
CA ASN A 222 -2.12 -3.57 -3.13
C ASN A 222 -3.02 -2.47 -2.55
N HIS A 223 -2.46 -1.66 -1.64
CA HIS A 223 -3.14 -0.53 -1.04
C HIS A 223 -3.58 0.51 -2.09
N HIS A 224 -2.67 0.97 -2.95
CA HIS A 224 -2.99 1.93 -4.02
C HIS A 224 -4.01 1.41 -5.04
N THR A 225 -4.05 0.09 -5.24
CA THR A 225 -5.08 -0.54 -6.09
C THR A 225 -6.44 -0.55 -5.41
N TYR A 226 -6.49 -0.80 -4.10
CA TYR A 226 -7.72 -0.90 -3.32
C TYR A 226 -7.67 -0.02 -2.06
N PRO A 227 -7.64 1.32 -2.18
CA PRO A 227 -7.33 2.22 -1.06
C PRO A 227 -8.33 2.10 0.09
N THR A 228 -9.60 1.80 -0.22
CA THR A 228 -10.66 1.65 0.79
C THR A 228 -10.66 0.29 1.49
N SER A 229 -9.74 -0.61 1.17
CA SER A 229 -9.65 -1.94 1.80
C SER A 229 -9.00 -1.87 3.18
N ALA A 230 -9.54 -2.59 4.15
CA ALA A 230 -8.93 -2.70 5.49
C ALA A 230 -7.78 -3.73 5.51
N LYS A 231 -7.66 -4.54 4.46
CA LYS A 231 -6.66 -5.58 4.29
C LYS A 231 -5.76 -5.24 3.12
N PHE A 232 -4.45 -5.13 3.36
CA PHE A 232 -3.47 -4.85 2.32
C PHE A 232 -2.88 -6.13 1.71
N SER A 233 -2.87 -7.25 2.44
CA SER A 233 -2.42 -8.54 1.90
C SER A 233 -3.41 -9.20 0.94
N ILE A 234 -2.89 -9.60 -0.22
CA ILE A 234 -3.57 -10.28 -1.31
C ILE A 234 -3.01 -11.69 -1.48
N LYS A 235 -1.68 -11.84 -1.49
CA LYS A 235 -1.01 -13.13 -1.71
C LYS A 235 -0.76 -13.85 -0.38
N PRO A 236 -0.71 -15.20 -0.36
CA PRO A 236 -0.52 -15.96 0.87
C PRO A 236 0.80 -15.67 1.61
N TYR A 237 1.83 -15.26 0.89
CA TYR A 237 3.15 -14.92 1.46
C TYR A 237 3.25 -13.46 1.93
N GLU A 238 2.20 -12.65 1.74
CA GLU A 238 2.17 -11.26 2.20
C GLU A 238 1.66 -11.19 3.63
N PHE A 239 2.49 -10.66 4.53
CA PHE A 239 2.16 -10.56 5.94
C PHE A 239 1.61 -9.16 6.27
N ASP A 240 0.40 -9.09 6.83
CA ASP A 240 -0.27 -7.85 7.19
C ASP A 240 -0.65 -7.88 8.68
N VAL A 241 0.24 -7.38 9.53
CA VAL A 241 0.02 -7.38 10.98
C VAL A 241 -1.11 -6.41 11.38
N GLY A 242 -1.28 -5.30 10.66
CA GLY A 242 -2.40 -4.38 10.86
C GLY A 242 -3.74 -5.10 10.68
N TRP A 243 -3.86 -5.96 9.66
CA TRP A 243 -5.03 -6.79 9.45
C TRP A 243 -5.25 -7.79 10.59
N MET A 244 -4.17 -8.42 11.10
CA MET A 244 -4.28 -9.31 12.27
C MET A 244 -4.87 -8.60 13.49
N TYR A 245 -4.40 -7.39 13.79
CA TYR A 245 -4.95 -6.59 14.89
C TYR A 245 -6.38 -6.16 14.66
N ILE A 246 -6.73 -5.71 13.45
CA ILE A 246 -8.11 -5.37 13.09
C ILE A 246 -9.03 -6.57 13.28
N ARG A 247 -8.63 -7.77 12.85
CA ARG A 247 -9.41 -9.00 13.06
C ARG A 247 -9.51 -9.40 14.53
N GLY A 248 -8.48 -9.17 15.32
CA GLY A 248 -8.53 -9.34 16.77
C GLY A 248 -9.56 -8.42 17.41
N MET A 249 -9.54 -7.13 17.07
CA MET A 249 -10.51 -6.15 17.57
C MET A 249 -11.94 -6.43 17.08
N GLU A 250 -12.12 -6.87 15.83
CA GLU A 250 -13.44 -7.22 15.31
C GLU A 250 -14.07 -8.39 16.08
N LYS A 251 -13.27 -9.42 16.44
CA LYS A 251 -13.74 -10.52 17.31
C LYS A 251 -14.20 -10.05 18.69
N LEU A 252 -13.63 -8.95 19.19
CA LEU A 252 -13.99 -8.34 20.47
C LEU A 252 -15.12 -7.30 20.34
N GLY A 253 -15.69 -7.09 19.14
CA GLY A 253 -16.69 -6.05 18.89
C GLY A 253 -16.14 -4.62 18.91
N LEU A 254 -14.81 -4.45 18.87
CA LEU A 254 -14.11 -3.17 18.96
C LEU A 254 -13.78 -2.54 17.60
N ALA A 255 -14.01 -3.27 16.51
CA ALA A 255 -13.85 -2.79 15.14
C ALA A 255 -14.90 -3.42 14.23
N ARG A 256 -15.26 -2.72 13.14
CA ARG A 256 -16.11 -3.25 12.06
C ARG A 256 -15.44 -2.98 10.72
N VAL A 257 -15.01 -4.04 10.03
CA VAL A 257 -14.45 -3.90 8.68
C VAL A 257 -15.58 -3.55 7.71
N LYS A 258 -15.35 -2.52 6.87
CA LYS A 258 -16.33 -2.11 5.84
C LYS A 258 -16.06 -2.79 4.51
N LYS A 259 -14.79 -2.80 4.10
CA LYS A 259 -14.37 -3.26 2.79
C LYS A 259 -13.10 -4.08 2.87
N VAL A 260 -13.05 -5.10 2.02
CA VAL A 260 -11.87 -5.90 1.70
C VAL A 260 -11.68 -5.89 0.20
N PRO A 261 -10.51 -6.29 -0.33
CA PRO A 261 -10.29 -6.32 -1.77
C PRO A 261 -11.32 -7.27 -2.39
N PRO A 262 -11.99 -6.86 -3.49
CA PRO A 262 -12.94 -7.71 -4.17
C PRO A 262 -12.21 -8.96 -4.67
N LYS A 263 -12.93 -10.08 -4.68
CA LYS A 263 -12.44 -11.34 -5.21
C LYS A 263 -13.39 -11.79 -6.30
N LEU A 264 -12.85 -12.06 -7.48
CA LEU A 264 -13.63 -12.58 -8.58
C LEU A 264 -14.18 -13.97 -8.22
N ALA A 265 -15.48 -14.04 -7.96
CA ALA A 265 -16.18 -15.30 -7.79
C ALA A 265 -16.49 -15.90 -9.17
N LEU A 266 -16.34 -17.22 -9.26
CA LEU A 266 -16.67 -17.99 -10.46
C LEU A 266 -17.82 -18.95 -10.12
N GLY A 267 -18.89 -18.88 -10.91
CA GLY A 267 -20.01 -19.82 -10.86
C GLY A 267 -20.04 -20.71 -12.10
N ASP A 268 -21.24 -21.15 -12.49
CA ASP A 268 -21.43 -21.89 -13.74
C ASP A 268 -21.13 -21.00 -14.95
N VAL A 269 -20.53 -21.60 -15.98
CA VAL A 269 -20.25 -20.91 -17.24
C VAL A 269 -21.57 -20.57 -17.93
N ARG A 270 -21.86 -19.27 -18.07
CA ARG A 270 -23.05 -18.81 -18.79
C ARG A 270 -22.86 -18.94 -20.29
N LEU A 271 -23.90 -19.33 -21.03
CA LEU A 271 -23.85 -19.41 -22.49
C LEU A 271 -23.50 -18.07 -23.14
N VAL A 272 -24.04 -16.98 -22.61
CA VAL A 272 -23.79 -15.62 -23.08
C VAL A 272 -23.51 -14.73 -21.87
N ALA A 273 -22.48 -13.88 -21.96
CA ALA A 273 -22.20 -12.87 -20.94
C ALA A 273 -23.33 -11.83 -20.91
N ASP A 274 -23.88 -11.57 -19.73
CA ASP A 274 -24.95 -10.59 -19.52
C ASP A 274 -24.43 -9.35 -18.76
N GLY A 275 -25.32 -8.42 -18.42
CA GLY A 275 -24.98 -7.23 -17.63
C GLY A 275 -24.37 -7.54 -16.26
N LYS A 276 -24.79 -8.63 -15.61
CA LYS A 276 -24.23 -9.04 -14.30
C LYS A 276 -22.81 -9.58 -14.45
N THR A 277 -22.54 -10.32 -15.52
CA THR A 277 -21.18 -10.77 -15.86
C THR A 277 -20.28 -9.55 -16.11
N LEU A 278 -20.76 -8.56 -16.87
CA LEU A 278 -20.00 -7.33 -17.12
C LEU A 278 -19.71 -6.57 -15.81
N GLU A 279 -20.71 -6.40 -14.94
CA GLU A 279 -20.53 -5.76 -13.63
C GLU A 279 -19.47 -6.47 -12.79
N ALA A 280 -19.54 -7.81 -12.69
CA ALA A 280 -18.57 -8.61 -11.97
C ALA A 280 -17.15 -8.46 -12.53
N VAL A 281 -16.99 -8.47 -13.86
CA VAL A 281 -15.71 -8.27 -14.55
C VAL A 281 -15.13 -6.88 -14.28
N ILE A 282 -15.95 -5.82 -14.40
CA ILE A 282 -15.50 -4.44 -14.18
C ILE A 282 -15.15 -4.19 -12.71
N ALA A 283 -15.93 -4.72 -11.78
CA ALA A 283 -15.69 -4.62 -10.34
C ALA A 283 -14.37 -5.31 -9.93
N ASN A 284 -14.00 -6.38 -10.63
CA ASN A 284 -12.78 -7.16 -10.39
C ASN A 284 -11.69 -6.93 -11.44
N ARG A 285 -11.74 -5.83 -12.20
CA ARG A 285 -10.87 -5.58 -13.37
C ARG A 285 -9.37 -5.76 -13.09
N TYR A 286 -8.88 -5.35 -11.92
CA TYR A 286 -7.47 -5.53 -11.58
C TYR A 286 -7.09 -6.99 -11.40
N GLU A 287 -7.95 -7.79 -10.76
CA GLU A 287 -7.75 -9.23 -10.65
C GLU A 287 -7.84 -9.92 -12.01
N VAL A 288 -8.82 -9.55 -12.84
CA VAL A 288 -8.99 -10.05 -14.21
C VAL A 288 -7.71 -9.80 -15.03
N MET A 289 -7.19 -8.58 -15.03
CA MET A 289 -5.97 -8.23 -15.77
C MET A 289 -4.73 -8.91 -15.18
N ALA A 290 -4.65 -9.05 -13.86
CA ALA A 290 -3.56 -9.79 -13.22
C ALA A 290 -3.58 -11.29 -13.61
N ARG A 291 -4.75 -11.91 -13.69
CA ARG A 291 -4.91 -13.29 -14.18
C ARG A 291 -4.54 -13.40 -15.66
N TYR A 292 -5.01 -12.49 -16.50
CA TYR A 292 -4.66 -12.45 -17.93
C TYR A 292 -3.14 -12.32 -18.15
N ALA A 293 -2.49 -11.48 -17.35
CA ALA A 293 -1.04 -11.33 -17.38
C ALA A 293 -0.28 -12.63 -17.05
N GLN A 294 -0.81 -13.47 -16.16
CA GLN A 294 -0.22 -14.78 -15.87
C GLN A 294 -0.37 -15.73 -17.06
N GLU A 295 -1.53 -15.75 -17.73
CA GLU A 295 -1.73 -16.55 -18.95
C GLU A 295 -0.77 -16.12 -20.07
N MET A 296 -0.55 -14.82 -20.25
CA MET A 296 0.45 -14.31 -21.20
C MET A 296 1.88 -14.75 -20.84
N LYS A 297 2.26 -14.66 -19.56
CA LYS A 297 3.57 -15.13 -19.09
C LYS A 297 3.75 -16.63 -19.28
N ALA A 298 2.69 -17.41 -19.09
CA ALA A 298 2.67 -18.85 -19.33
C ALA A 298 2.85 -19.16 -20.82
N ALA A 299 2.12 -18.47 -21.70
CA ALA A 299 2.24 -18.62 -23.15
C ALA A 299 3.66 -18.32 -23.66
N VAL A 300 4.26 -17.20 -23.22
CA VAL A 300 5.67 -16.88 -23.55
C VAL A 300 6.63 -17.92 -22.93
N GLY A 301 6.33 -18.40 -21.73
CA GLY A 301 7.09 -19.43 -21.05
C GLY A 301 7.12 -20.76 -21.81
N ALA A 302 5.96 -21.20 -22.32
CA ALA A 302 5.84 -22.41 -23.15
C ALA A 302 6.67 -22.30 -24.43
N GLU A 303 6.66 -21.13 -25.07
CA GLU A 303 7.47 -20.89 -26.27
C GLU A 303 8.98 -20.90 -25.98
N LEU A 304 9.41 -20.32 -24.85
CA LEU A 304 10.79 -20.41 -24.40
C LEU A 304 11.22 -21.87 -24.15
N VAL A 305 10.37 -22.68 -23.52
CA VAL A 305 10.63 -24.11 -23.32
C VAL A 305 10.76 -24.84 -24.66
N ARG A 306 9.87 -24.57 -25.62
CA ARG A 306 9.91 -25.15 -26.96
C ARG A 306 11.21 -24.82 -27.70
N LEU A 307 11.62 -23.55 -27.72
CA LEU A 307 12.87 -23.12 -28.35
C LEU A 307 14.10 -23.73 -27.68
N LYS A 308 14.08 -23.85 -26.35
CA LYS A 308 15.16 -24.53 -25.61
C LYS A 308 15.27 -26.00 -26.02
N ALA A 309 14.15 -26.70 -26.14
CA ALA A 309 14.13 -28.10 -26.59
C ALA A 309 14.63 -28.28 -28.04
N GLN A 310 14.53 -27.23 -28.87
CA GLN A 310 15.07 -27.19 -30.23
C GLN A 310 16.54 -26.73 -30.32
N GLY A 311 17.21 -26.52 -29.18
CA GLY A 311 18.60 -26.04 -29.14
C GLY A 311 18.78 -24.55 -29.47
N ALA A 312 17.70 -23.77 -29.50
CA ALA A 312 17.71 -22.37 -29.92
C ALA A 312 17.85 -21.37 -28.74
N GLU A 313 18.43 -21.79 -27.60
CA GLU A 313 18.53 -20.97 -26.38
C GLU A 313 19.41 -19.71 -26.54
N ASN A 314 20.37 -19.74 -27.48
CA ASN A 314 21.24 -18.60 -27.79
C ASN A 314 20.71 -17.72 -28.94
N SER A 315 19.52 -18.04 -29.48
CA SER A 315 18.94 -17.28 -30.59
C SER A 315 18.47 -15.88 -30.16
N THR A 316 18.43 -14.94 -31.11
CA THR A 316 17.81 -13.62 -30.91
C THR A 316 16.36 -13.76 -30.48
N ARG A 317 15.61 -14.69 -31.07
CA ARG A 317 14.22 -14.98 -30.70
C ARG A 317 14.08 -15.37 -29.22
N PHE A 318 14.93 -16.24 -28.71
CA PHE A 318 14.90 -16.64 -27.30
C PHE A 318 15.16 -15.45 -26.37
N ARG A 319 16.14 -14.60 -26.69
CA ARG A 319 16.41 -13.36 -25.94
C ARG A 319 15.23 -12.40 -25.97
N ASN A 320 14.62 -12.18 -27.14
CA ASN A 320 13.45 -11.32 -27.29
C ASN A 320 12.26 -11.83 -26.48
N LEU A 321 12.02 -13.15 -26.45
CA LEU A 321 10.95 -13.75 -25.65
C LEU A 321 11.21 -13.65 -24.14
N ARG A 322 12.47 -13.68 -23.68
CA ARG A 322 12.78 -13.41 -22.27
C ARG A 322 12.39 -11.99 -21.87
N VAL A 323 12.66 -11.02 -22.74
CA VAL A 323 12.21 -9.64 -22.54
C VAL A 323 10.68 -9.55 -22.59
N ALA A 324 10.05 -10.22 -23.56
CA ALA A 324 8.60 -10.27 -23.69
C ALA A 324 7.91 -10.88 -22.45
N LYS A 325 8.47 -11.93 -21.85
CA LYS A 325 7.92 -12.52 -20.62
C LYS A 325 7.81 -11.50 -19.49
N THR A 326 8.75 -10.55 -19.41
CA THR A 326 8.77 -9.51 -18.40
C THR A 326 7.83 -8.35 -18.71
N TRP A 327 7.67 -7.96 -19.97
CA TRP A 327 7.02 -6.68 -20.32
C TRP A 327 5.73 -6.78 -21.13
N LEU A 328 5.51 -7.87 -21.89
CA LEU A 328 4.42 -7.97 -22.87
C LEU A 328 3.01 -7.87 -22.25
N HIS A 329 2.88 -8.20 -20.96
CA HIS A 329 1.62 -8.15 -20.22
C HIS A 329 1.34 -6.80 -19.55
N ARG A 330 2.28 -5.86 -19.59
CA ARG A 330 2.17 -4.53 -18.97
C ARG A 330 1.37 -3.59 -19.89
N ASP A 331 0.81 -2.52 -19.32
CA ASP A 331 0.22 -1.45 -20.11
C ASP A 331 1.30 -0.72 -20.93
N ASP A 332 0.97 -0.23 -22.13
CA ASP A 332 1.94 0.33 -23.07
C ASP A 332 2.71 1.55 -22.53
N ASP A 333 2.08 2.36 -21.66
CA ASP A 333 2.70 3.50 -20.97
C ASP A 333 3.70 3.07 -19.90
N LYS A 334 3.64 1.82 -19.44
CA LYS A 334 4.57 1.24 -18.46
C LYS A 334 5.75 0.52 -19.09
N ILE A 335 5.75 0.32 -20.42
CA ILE A 335 6.83 -0.35 -21.13
C ILE A 335 7.92 0.67 -21.50
N PRO A 336 9.18 0.47 -21.05
CA PRO A 336 10.28 1.37 -21.41
C PRO A 336 10.45 1.51 -22.92
N GLN A 337 10.72 2.72 -23.42
CA GLN A 337 10.84 2.99 -24.86
C GLN A 337 11.88 2.10 -25.56
N GLY A 338 13.02 1.85 -24.90
CA GLY A 338 14.07 0.96 -25.43
C GLY A 338 13.66 -0.52 -25.51
N VAL A 339 12.60 -0.94 -24.82
CA VAL A 339 12.08 -2.32 -24.82
C VAL A 339 11.05 -2.54 -25.92
N LYS A 340 10.31 -1.49 -26.32
CA LYS A 340 9.21 -1.59 -27.30
C LYS A 340 9.62 -2.25 -28.63
N PRO A 341 10.77 -1.92 -29.26
CA PRO A 341 11.20 -2.57 -30.49
C PRO A 341 11.40 -4.09 -30.34
N THR A 342 11.95 -4.53 -29.20
CA THR A 342 12.13 -5.96 -28.90
C THR A 342 10.80 -6.69 -28.77
N LEU A 343 9.79 -6.05 -28.17
CA LEU A 343 8.44 -6.63 -28.07
C LEU A 343 7.76 -6.72 -29.43
N GLN A 344 7.89 -5.67 -30.26
CA GLN A 344 7.36 -5.68 -31.62
C GLN A 344 7.97 -6.82 -32.44
N GLN A 345 9.28 -7.03 -32.35
CA GLN A 345 9.92 -8.16 -33.02
C GLN A 345 9.40 -9.51 -32.48
N ALA A 346 9.29 -9.69 -31.16
CA ALA A 346 8.77 -10.92 -30.57
C ALA A 346 7.32 -11.23 -31.01
N MET A 347 6.48 -10.20 -31.15
CA MET A 347 5.11 -10.34 -31.67
C MET A 347 5.10 -10.63 -33.17
N GLY A 348 6.00 -10.02 -33.96
CA GLY A 348 6.13 -10.30 -35.40
C GLY A 348 6.54 -11.75 -35.69
N GLU A 349 7.33 -12.36 -34.79
CA GLU A 349 7.76 -13.76 -34.87
C GLU A 349 6.75 -14.76 -34.26
N SER A 350 5.62 -14.28 -33.71
CA SER A 350 4.58 -15.11 -33.11
C SER A 350 3.17 -14.49 -33.23
N PRO A 351 2.38 -14.90 -34.23
CA PRO A 351 1.00 -14.45 -34.38
C PRO A 351 0.12 -14.69 -33.14
N GLN A 352 0.41 -15.75 -32.39
CA GLN A 352 -0.26 -16.06 -31.13
C GLN A 352 0.00 -14.99 -30.06
N LEU A 353 1.25 -14.53 -29.90
CA LEU A 353 1.59 -13.48 -28.94
C LEU A 353 0.98 -12.13 -29.35
N ALA A 354 1.04 -11.80 -30.64
CA ALA A 354 0.39 -10.59 -31.16
C ALA A 354 -1.12 -10.60 -30.88
N LYS A 355 -1.79 -11.74 -31.09
CA LYS A 355 -3.22 -11.91 -30.79
C LYS A 355 -3.52 -11.76 -29.29
N LEU A 356 -2.71 -12.36 -28.42
CA LEU A 356 -2.87 -12.23 -26.97
C LEU A 356 -2.76 -10.77 -26.49
N VAL A 357 -1.83 -9.99 -27.06
CA VAL A 357 -1.70 -8.55 -26.75
C VAL A 357 -2.92 -7.77 -27.26
N ALA A 358 -3.36 -8.00 -28.50
CA ALA A 358 -4.53 -7.33 -29.04
C ALA A 358 -5.80 -7.60 -28.20
N MET A 359 -6.03 -8.87 -27.84
CA MET A 359 -7.17 -9.26 -26.99
C MET A 359 -7.08 -8.67 -25.58
N ARG A 360 -5.88 -8.49 -25.03
CA ARG A 360 -5.69 -7.80 -23.74
C ARG A 360 -6.18 -6.36 -23.80
N GLU A 361 -5.78 -5.61 -24.83
CA GLU A 361 -6.18 -4.21 -24.98
C GLU A 361 -7.68 -4.06 -25.25
N GLU A 362 -8.26 -4.97 -26.05
CA GLU A 362 -9.71 -5.02 -26.26
C GLU A 362 -10.48 -5.28 -24.95
N LEU A 363 -9.97 -6.17 -24.09
CA LEU A 363 -10.59 -6.43 -22.79
C LEU A 363 -10.49 -5.20 -21.88
N ARG A 364 -9.31 -4.57 -21.83
CA ARG A 364 -9.06 -3.35 -21.05
C ARG A 364 -9.97 -2.21 -21.50
N ALA A 365 -10.29 -2.12 -22.79
CA ALA A 365 -11.17 -1.10 -23.36
C ALA A 365 -12.60 -1.13 -22.80
N LEU A 366 -13.06 -2.23 -22.20
CA LEU A 366 -14.39 -2.34 -21.59
C LEU A 366 -14.61 -1.37 -20.42
N TRP A 367 -13.55 -0.90 -19.77
CA TRP A 367 -13.65 0.03 -18.63
C TRP A 367 -12.77 1.27 -18.75
N THR A 368 -12.02 1.42 -19.84
CA THR A 368 -11.24 2.65 -20.11
C THR A 368 -11.91 3.58 -21.12
N ARG A 369 -12.83 3.07 -21.96
CA ARG A 369 -13.62 3.90 -22.89
C ARG A 369 -14.72 4.67 -22.14
N THR A 370 -14.84 5.96 -22.45
CA THR A 370 -15.92 6.82 -21.94
C THR A 370 -17.04 6.98 -22.98
N GLY A 371 -18.26 7.28 -22.52
CA GLY A 371 -19.40 7.56 -23.42
C GLY A 371 -20.02 6.33 -24.11
N VAL A 372 -19.74 5.11 -23.63
CA VAL A 372 -20.31 3.87 -24.15
C VAL A 372 -21.47 3.42 -23.27
N SER A 373 -22.59 3.00 -23.88
CA SER A 373 -23.75 2.49 -23.12
C SER A 373 -23.45 1.14 -22.47
N ALA A 374 -24.16 0.81 -21.39
CA ALA A 374 -24.02 -0.48 -20.72
C ALA A 374 -24.33 -1.66 -21.68
N ASP A 375 -25.35 -1.54 -22.51
CA ASP A 375 -25.71 -2.56 -23.51
C ASP A 375 -24.60 -2.77 -24.55
N GLN A 376 -23.94 -1.69 -24.98
CA GLN A 376 -22.82 -1.79 -25.90
C GLN A 376 -21.61 -2.45 -25.23
N LEU A 377 -21.33 -2.17 -23.95
CA LEU A 377 -20.26 -2.86 -23.22
C LEU A 377 -20.54 -4.36 -23.02
N VAL A 378 -21.80 -4.74 -22.81
CA VAL A 378 -22.21 -6.15 -22.77
C VAL A 378 -21.97 -6.79 -24.15
N ALA A 379 -22.38 -6.14 -25.24
CA ALA A 379 -22.13 -6.63 -26.59
C ALA A 379 -20.63 -6.75 -26.91
N ASP A 380 -19.81 -5.78 -26.47
CA ASP A 380 -18.36 -5.79 -26.62
C ASP A 380 -17.73 -6.97 -25.85
N LEU A 381 -18.17 -7.22 -24.61
CA LEU A 381 -17.72 -8.38 -23.82
C LEU A 381 -18.10 -9.72 -24.48
N GLN A 382 -19.31 -9.82 -25.02
CA GLN A 382 -19.75 -11.00 -25.76
C GLN A 382 -18.93 -11.21 -27.04
N ALA A 383 -18.64 -10.13 -27.79
CA ALA A 383 -17.80 -10.18 -28.97
C ALA A 383 -16.37 -10.61 -28.62
N TRP A 384 -15.83 -10.11 -27.51
CA TRP A 384 -14.55 -10.52 -26.98
C TRP A 384 -14.51 -12.03 -26.68
N CYS A 385 -15.54 -12.55 -26.00
CA CYS A 385 -15.64 -13.98 -25.69
C CYS A 385 -15.67 -14.85 -26.96
N ARG A 386 -16.52 -14.51 -27.94
CA ARG A 386 -16.58 -15.23 -29.22
C ARG A 386 -15.22 -15.23 -29.93
N LYS A 387 -14.58 -14.07 -30.03
CA LYS A 387 -13.27 -13.93 -30.67
C LYS A 387 -12.17 -14.69 -29.95
N ALA A 388 -12.24 -14.80 -28.63
CA ALA A 388 -11.33 -15.60 -27.81
C ALA A 388 -11.54 -17.11 -28.08
N GLU A 389 -12.80 -17.54 -28.15
CA GLU A 389 -13.18 -18.94 -28.42
C GLU A 389 -12.79 -19.40 -29.83
N GLU A 390 -12.99 -18.54 -30.83
CA GLU A 390 -12.64 -18.78 -32.24
C GLU A 390 -11.15 -18.62 -32.54
N SER A 391 -10.34 -18.14 -31.58
CA SER A 391 -8.93 -17.81 -31.82
C SER A 391 -8.02 -19.01 -32.08
N GLY A 392 -8.44 -20.22 -31.69
CA GLY A 392 -7.58 -21.41 -31.66
C GLY A 392 -6.48 -21.37 -30.60
N ILE A 393 -6.46 -20.36 -29.72
CA ILE A 393 -5.47 -20.19 -28.66
C ILE A 393 -6.09 -20.65 -27.33
N ALA A 394 -5.65 -21.80 -26.82
CA ALA A 394 -6.20 -22.41 -25.60
C ALA A 394 -6.30 -21.42 -24.42
N ALA A 395 -5.27 -20.61 -24.20
CA ALA A 395 -5.27 -19.60 -23.13
C ALA A 395 -6.41 -18.57 -23.26
N LEU A 396 -6.76 -18.15 -24.47
CA LEU A 396 -7.89 -17.23 -24.71
C LEU A 396 -9.23 -17.92 -24.52
N GLN A 397 -9.36 -19.15 -25.03
CA GLN A 397 -10.57 -19.95 -24.90
C GLN A 397 -10.91 -20.20 -23.42
N GLU A 398 -9.93 -20.66 -22.65
CA GLU A 398 -10.05 -20.86 -21.21
C GLU A 398 -10.37 -19.57 -20.46
N PHE A 399 -9.72 -18.46 -20.83
CA PHE A 399 -9.98 -17.17 -20.21
C PHE A 399 -11.41 -16.69 -20.49
N SER A 400 -11.93 -16.92 -21.69
CA SER A 400 -13.31 -16.60 -22.03
C SER A 400 -14.32 -17.37 -21.16
N PHE A 401 -14.09 -18.66 -20.93
CA PHE A 401 -14.95 -19.44 -20.02
C PHE A 401 -14.90 -18.88 -18.59
N LYS A 402 -13.71 -18.51 -18.10
CA LYS A 402 -13.55 -17.87 -16.78
C LYS A 402 -14.30 -16.54 -16.71
N LEU A 403 -14.29 -15.71 -17.76
CA LEU A 403 -15.05 -14.47 -17.80
C LEU A 403 -16.56 -14.73 -17.79
N ARG A 404 -17.06 -15.69 -18.58
CA ARG A 404 -18.50 -16.04 -18.61
C ARG A 404 -19.00 -16.68 -17.32
N ALA A 405 -18.09 -17.25 -16.51
CA ALA A 405 -18.38 -17.73 -15.17
C ALA A 405 -18.33 -16.63 -14.09
N ALA A 406 -17.88 -15.41 -14.41
CA ALA A 406 -17.77 -14.33 -13.44
C ALA A 406 -19.13 -13.97 -12.83
N THR A 407 -19.18 -13.92 -11.51
CA THR A 407 -20.34 -13.46 -10.74
C THR A 407 -19.90 -12.44 -9.69
N ALA A 408 -20.81 -11.50 -9.40
CA ALA A 408 -20.64 -10.47 -8.39
C ALA A 408 -20.72 -11.03 -6.97
#